data_AF-A0A969JQT7-F1
#
_entry.id   AF-A0A969JQT7-F1
#
_cell.length_a   1.000
_cell.length_b   1.000
_cell.length_c   1.000
_cell.angle_alpha   90.00
_cell.angle_beta   90.00
_cell.angle_gamma   90.00
#
_symmetry.space_group_name_H-M   'P 1'
#
loop_
_entity.id
_entity.type
_entity.pdbx_description
1 polymer ?
#
loop_
_entity_poly.entity_id
_entity_poly.type
_entity_poly.pdbx_seq_one_letter_code
_entity_poly.pdbx_strand_id
1 'polypeptide(L)'
;MDNQSNLVVLHISGQLPTPCHQLASAVCPSCAPNAPNLIQVNVHSLIEKGKTCRGPTTPFEQDIPIGAYYEGLHSVLLNGRHIGTFDAAKLGQPDAFLERSRGKVFIEGTHLRSVETENRQAILTIQGFLPTPCHVFQAEVSVPDSSNGIQVQAYSLVPLSQNCVDAIQDFTTDVPLGLLPTGTYQISLNDKWLGEISVP
;
A
#
# COMPACT_ATOMS: atom_id res chain seq x y z
N MET A 1 3.55 26.47 5.66
CA MET A 1 2.98 25.11 5.69
C MET A 1 2.61 24.80 4.26
N ASP A 2 3.50 24.12 3.53
CA ASP A 2 3.28 23.79 2.13
C ASP A 2 2.30 22.62 2.06
N ASN A 3 1.08 22.93 1.63
CA ASN A 3 0.03 21.92 1.43
C ASN A 3 0.31 21.25 0.07
N GLN A 4 1.09 20.17 0.06
CA GLN A 4 1.40 19.43 -1.17
C GLN A 4 0.13 18.73 -1.67
N SER A 5 -0.41 19.23 -2.78
CA SER A 5 -1.44 18.55 -3.54
C SER A 5 -0.84 17.36 -4.27
N ASN A 6 -1.41 16.17 -4.08
CA ASN A 6 -0.99 15.00 -4.86
C ASN A 6 -1.76 14.96 -6.17
N LEU A 7 -1.04 14.96 -7.30
CA LEU A 7 -1.62 14.72 -8.61
C LEU A 7 -2.06 13.25 -8.67
N VAL A 8 -3.36 13.02 -8.90
CA VAL A 8 -3.91 11.69 -9.07
C VAL A 8 -4.03 11.39 -10.56
N VAL A 9 -3.51 10.23 -10.96
CA VAL A 9 -3.53 9.75 -12.33
C VAL A 9 -4.35 8.47 -12.37
N LEU A 10 -5.31 8.41 -13.29
CA LEU A 10 -6.04 7.21 -13.63
C LEU A 10 -5.32 6.51 -14.80
N HIS A 11 -4.71 5.37 -14.52
CA HIS A 11 -4.12 4.51 -15.53
C HIS A 11 -5.21 3.61 -16.15
N ILE A 12 -5.34 3.64 -17.47
CA ILE A 12 -6.28 2.79 -18.22
C ILE A 12 -5.60 2.08 -19.38
N SER A 13 -6.04 0.85 -19.65
CA SER A 13 -5.65 0.10 -20.84
C SER A 13 -6.86 -0.57 -21.48
N GLY A 14 -6.76 -0.88 -22.76
CA GLY A 14 -7.86 -1.48 -23.52
C GLY A 14 -7.57 -1.64 -25.00
N GLN A 15 -8.62 -1.69 -25.82
CA GLN A 15 -8.54 -1.85 -27.27
C GLN A 15 -9.35 -0.75 -27.96
N LEU A 16 -8.74 -0.07 -28.92
CA LEU A 16 -9.41 0.81 -29.87
C LEU A 16 -9.94 -0.02 -31.04
N PRO A 17 -11.11 0.36 -31.63
CA PRO A 17 -11.74 -0.44 -32.68
C PRO A 17 -10.85 -0.68 -33.91
N THR A 18 -10.06 0.32 -34.31
CA THR A 18 -9.08 0.23 -35.40
C THR A 18 -7.92 1.21 -35.18
N PRO A 19 -6.81 1.12 -35.96
CA PRO A 19 -5.62 1.98 -35.77
C PRO A 19 -5.83 3.48 -36.01
N CYS A 20 -6.91 3.88 -36.69
CA CYS A 20 -7.21 5.30 -36.95
C CYS A 20 -8.12 5.94 -35.91
N HIS A 21 -8.59 5.16 -34.93
CA HIS A 21 -9.27 5.73 -33.78
C HIS A 21 -8.24 6.33 -32.82
N GLN A 22 -8.62 7.42 -32.17
CA GLN A 22 -7.85 8.03 -31.09
C GLN A 22 -8.65 7.97 -29.80
N LEU A 23 -7.99 7.71 -28.67
CA LEU A 23 -8.65 7.79 -27.37
C LEU A 23 -8.74 9.26 -26.96
N ALA A 24 -9.94 9.68 -26.55
CA ALA A 24 -10.17 10.97 -25.94
C ALA A 24 -10.81 10.77 -24.56
N SER A 25 -10.46 11.65 -23.64
CA SER A 25 -11.00 11.66 -22.28
C SER A 25 -11.53 13.03 -21.90
N ALA A 26 -12.57 13.04 -21.08
CA ALA A 26 -13.09 14.21 -20.42
C ALA A 26 -13.16 13.92 -18.91
N VAL A 27 -12.42 14.69 -18.13
CA VAL A 27 -12.38 14.59 -16.67
C VAL A 27 -13.23 15.72 -16.10
N CYS A 28 -14.06 15.38 -15.14
CA CYS A 28 -14.90 16.34 -14.46
C CYS A 28 -14.97 15.99 -12.96
N PRO A 29 -14.13 16.67 -12.13
CA PRO A 29 -13.97 16.39 -10.70
C PRO A 29 -15.18 16.74 -9.82
N SER A 30 -16.19 17.41 -10.37
CA SER A 30 -17.30 17.99 -9.60
C SER A 30 -18.60 18.17 -10.41
N CYS A 31 -18.85 17.32 -11.42
CA CYS A 31 -20.03 17.46 -12.30
C CYS A 31 -21.37 17.30 -11.58
N ALA A 32 -21.35 16.70 -10.40
CA ALA A 32 -22.51 16.50 -9.56
C ALA A 32 -22.51 17.57 -8.46
N PRO A 33 -23.36 18.62 -8.54
CA PRO A 33 -23.45 19.65 -7.50
C PRO A 33 -23.72 19.08 -6.11
N ASN A 34 -24.33 17.89 -6.06
CA ASN A 34 -24.69 17.18 -4.83
C ASN A 34 -23.71 16.06 -4.44
N ALA A 35 -22.61 15.87 -5.19
CA ALA A 35 -21.60 14.86 -4.89
C ALA A 35 -20.18 15.43 -5.19
N PRO A 36 -19.68 16.35 -4.32
CA PRO A 36 -18.41 17.04 -4.53
C PRO A 36 -17.18 16.12 -4.52
N ASN A 37 -17.33 14.89 -3.99
CA ASN A 37 -16.28 13.88 -3.95
C ASN A 37 -16.40 12.83 -5.05
N LEU A 38 -17.21 13.10 -6.08
CA LEU A 38 -17.41 12.22 -7.22
C LEU A 38 -16.65 12.74 -8.44
N ILE A 39 -15.69 11.95 -8.91
CA ILE A 39 -14.87 12.26 -10.08
C ILE A 39 -15.41 11.45 -11.25
N GLN A 40 -15.94 12.14 -12.26
CA GLN A 40 -16.40 11.47 -13.47
C GLN A 40 -15.37 11.60 -14.58
N VAL A 41 -14.94 10.45 -15.10
CA VAL A 41 -14.09 10.33 -16.28
C VAL A 41 -14.92 9.69 -17.38
N ASN A 42 -15.06 10.37 -18.51
CA ASN A 42 -15.64 9.79 -19.71
C ASN A 42 -14.54 9.57 -20.74
N VAL A 43 -14.50 8.39 -21.35
CA VAL A 43 -13.55 8.03 -22.39
C VAL A 43 -14.30 7.61 -23.65
N HIS A 44 -13.86 8.14 -24.77
CA HIS A 44 -14.48 7.95 -26.08
C HIS A 44 -13.43 7.67 -27.13
N SER A 45 -13.83 6.92 -28.14
CA SER A 45 -13.05 6.70 -29.35
C SER A 45 -13.42 7.74 -30.38
N LEU A 46 -12.46 8.55 -30.83
CA LEU A 46 -12.66 9.56 -31.85
C LEU A 46 -12.11 9.09 -33.20
N ILE A 47 -12.81 9.48 -34.27
CA ILE A 47 -12.34 9.36 -35.64
C ILE A 47 -12.40 10.73 -36.31
N GLU A 48 -11.44 11.01 -37.19
CA GLU A 48 -11.50 12.22 -38.00
C GLU A 48 -12.73 12.19 -38.91
N LYS A 49 -13.41 13.34 -39.02
CA LYS A 49 -14.61 13.48 -39.85
C LYS A 49 -14.31 13.07 -41.29
N GLY A 50 -15.14 12.16 -41.82
CA GLY A 50 -15.01 11.67 -43.20
C GLY A 50 -13.99 10.55 -43.39
N LYS A 51 -13.26 10.11 -42.35
CA LYS A 51 -12.42 8.90 -42.44
C LYS A 51 -13.26 7.64 -42.22
N THR A 52 -13.05 6.65 -43.09
CA THR A 52 -13.55 5.29 -42.88
C THR A 52 -12.45 4.44 -42.29
N CYS A 53 -12.69 3.93 -41.09
CA CYS A 53 -11.74 3.13 -40.34
C CYS A 53 -11.94 1.64 -40.62
N ARG A 54 -10.87 0.95 -41.04
CA ARG A 54 -10.82 -0.52 -41.19
C ARG A 54 -9.49 -1.05 -40.67
N GLY A 55 -9.52 -2.27 -40.14
CA GLY A 55 -8.33 -2.94 -39.62
C GLY A 55 -8.64 -3.71 -38.35
N PRO A 56 -7.64 -4.41 -37.79
CA PRO A 56 -7.76 -5.04 -36.49
C PRO A 56 -7.87 -3.99 -35.37
N THR A 57 -8.35 -4.40 -34.21
CA THR A 57 -8.28 -3.57 -33.00
C THR A 57 -6.84 -3.30 -32.61
N THR A 58 -6.59 -2.16 -31.97
CA THR A 58 -5.25 -1.79 -31.49
C THR A 58 -5.26 -1.54 -29.99
N PRO A 59 -4.31 -2.10 -29.22
CA PRO A 59 -4.26 -1.83 -27.80
C PRO A 59 -3.98 -0.35 -27.53
N PHE A 60 -4.44 0.14 -26.39
CA PHE A 60 -4.03 1.41 -25.84
C PHE A 60 -3.67 1.25 -24.37
N GLU A 61 -2.81 2.16 -23.91
CA GLU A 61 -2.46 2.36 -22.51
C GLU A 61 -2.29 3.87 -22.33
N GLN A 62 -2.98 4.45 -21.35
CA GLN A 62 -3.00 5.89 -21.15
C GLN A 62 -3.15 6.25 -19.67
N ASP A 63 -2.36 7.23 -19.27
CA ASP A 63 -2.47 7.94 -18.01
C ASP A 63 -3.34 9.19 -18.19
N ILE A 64 -4.44 9.25 -17.43
CA ILE A 64 -5.36 10.39 -17.42
C ILE A 64 -5.19 11.13 -16.08
N PRO A 65 -4.66 12.36 -16.06
CA PRO A 65 -4.63 13.15 -14.84
C PRO A 65 -6.08 13.51 -14.44
N ILE A 66 -6.55 13.01 -13.30
CA ILE A 66 -7.93 13.22 -12.86
C ILE A 66 -8.10 14.43 -11.93
N GLY A 67 -7.00 14.97 -11.42
CA GLY A 67 -6.99 16.18 -10.61
C GLY A 67 -5.94 16.14 -9.52
N ALA A 68 -5.92 17.20 -8.71
CA ALA A 68 -5.10 17.26 -7.51
C ALA A 68 -6.02 17.46 -6.30
N TYR A 69 -5.84 16.63 -5.26
CA TYR A 69 -6.74 16.54 -4.13
C TYR A 69 -5.96 16.65 -2.82
N TYR A 70 -6.58 17.29 -1.83
CA TYR A 70 -5.92 17.61 -0.55
C TYR A 70 -6.47 16.77 0.61
N GLU A 71 -7.77 16.47 0.59
CA GLU A 71 -8.45 15.75 1.65
C GLU A 71 -9.73 15.07 1.16
N GLY A 72 -10.25 14.15 1.96
CA GLY A 72 -11.53 13.50 1.74
C GLY A 72 -11.46 12.22 0.89
N LEU A 73 -12.52 11.43 1.02
CA LEU A 73 -12.70 10.18 0.28
C LEU A 73 -13.38 10.46 -1.07
N HIS A 74 -12.69 10.21 -2.16
CA HIS A 74 -13.13 10.47 -3.53
C HIS A 74 -13.49 9.17 -4.26
N SER A 75 -14.64 9.14 -4.93
CA SER A 75 -15.07 8.03 -5.78
C SER A 75 -14.86 8.36 -7.24
N VAL A 76 -14.32 7.41 -8.02
CA VAL A 76 -14.06 7.58 -9.45
C VAL A 76 -15.04 6.75 -10.26
N LEU A 77 -15.72 7.42 -11.21
CA LEU A 77 -16.55 6.78 -12.23
C LEU A 77 -15.84 6.85 -13.58
N LEU A 78 -15.76 5.71 -14.28
CA LEU A 78 -15.35 5.64 -15.69
C LEU A 78 -16.58 5.30 -16.54
N ASN A 79 -16.95 6.21 -17.44
CA ASN A 79 -18.16 6.08 -18.28
C ASN A 79 -19.43 5.76 -17.46
N GLY A 80 -19.57 6.40 -16.30
CA GLY A 80 -20.70 6.21 -15.38
C GLY A 80 -20.62 4.96 -14.49
N ARG A 81 -19.61 4.10 -14.65
CA ARG A 81 -19.38 2.93 -13.78
C ARG A 81 -18.35 3.24 -12.70
N HIS A 82 -18.64 2.89 -11.45
CA HIS A 82 -17.68 3.00 -10.36
C HIS A 82 -16.50 2.05 -10.56
N ILE A 83 -15.28 2.59 -10.50
CA ILE A 83 -14.03 1.86 -10.71
C ILE A 83 -13.11 1.84 -9.48
N GLY A 84 -13.38 2.71 -8.50
CA GLY A 84 -12.57 2.76 -7.29
C GLY A 84 -12.83 4.01 -6.46
N THR A 85 -12.22 4.01 -5.29
CA THR A 85 -12.28 5.10 -4.33
C THR A 85 -10.89 5.31 -3.76
N PHE A 86 -10.48 6.56 -3.50
CA PHE A 86 -9.22 6.88 -2.84
C PHE A 86 -9.42 7.95 -1.76
N ASP A 87 -8.59 7.91 -0.72
CA ASP A 87 -8.55 8.94 0.32
C ASP A 87 -7.44 9.94 0.01
N ALA A 88 -7.80 11.17 -0.33
CA ALA A 88 -6.84 12.20 -0.69
C ALA A 88 -5.90 12.58 0.46
N ALA A 89 -6.33 12.42 1.71
CA ALA A 89 -5.48 12.66 2.88
C ALA A 89 -4.38 11.59 3.03
N LYS A 90 -4.57 10.42 2.41
CA LYS A 90 -3.58 9.34 2.40
C LYS A 90 -2.65 9.42 1.21
N LEU A 91 -2.98 10.14 0.13
CA LEU A 91 -2.11 10.24 -1.04
C LEU A 91 -0.70 10.73 -0.65
N GLY A 92 0.33 10.10 -1.22
CA GLY A 92 1.73 10.38 -0.86
C GLY A 92 2.22 9.70 0.43
N GLN A 93 1.33 9.09 1.22
CA GLN A 93 1.72 8.16 2.27
C GLN A 93 2.10 6.80 1.62
N PRO A 94 3.17 6.14 2.07
CA PRO A 94 3.67 4.90 1.45
C PRO A 94 2.67 3.72 1.51
N ASP A 95 1.51 3.88 2.14
CA ASP A 95 0.44 2.89 2.36
C ASP A 95 -0.88 3.21 1.62
N ALA A 96 -0.98 4.31 0.87
CA ALA A 96 -2.25 4.89 0.40
C ALA A 96 -3.03 4.12 -0.68
N PHE A 97 -2.36 3.29 -1.48
CA PHE A 97 -2.96 2.70 -2.71
C PHE A 97 -3.28 1.21 -2.63
N LEU A 98 -3.04 0.59 -1.48
CA LEU A 98 -3.46 -0.78 -1.22
C LEU A 98 -4.22 -0.75 0.10
N GLU A 99 -5.55 -0.74 0.03
CA GLU A 99 -6.35 -1.11 1.20
C GLU A 99 -5.85 -2.49 1.64
N ARG A 100 -5.07 -2.50 2.72
CA ARG A 100 -4.41 -3.69 3.25
C ARG A 100 -5.12 -4.08 4.52
N SER A 101 -5.59 -5.32 4.61
CA SER A 101 -6.06 -5.85 5.88
C SER A 101 -4.88 -6.38 6.68
N ARG A 102 -4.94 -6.17 8.01
CA ARG A 102 -4.05 -6.86 8.95
C ARG A 102 -4.45 -8.33 9.03
N GLY A 103 -3.50 -9.20 8.74
CA GLY A 103 -3.60 -10.64 8.86
C GLY A 103 -2.67 -11.20 9.94
N LYS A 104 -2.80 -12.50 10.18
CA LYS A 104 -1.90 -13.21 11.09
C LYS A 104 -0.58 -13.53 10.37
N VAL A 105 0.48 -13.63 11.17
CA VAL A 105 1.74 -14.27 10.82
C VAL A 105 1.89 -15.52 11.69
N PHE A 106 2.44 -16.60 11.15
CA PHE A 106 2.71 -17.81 11.90
C PHE A 106 4.19 -17.83 12.27
N ILE A 107 4.52 -17.70 13.55
CA ILE A 107 5.90 -17.63 14.03
C ILE A 107 6.36 -19.03 14.44
N GLU A 108 7.48 -19.48 13.90
CA GLU A 108 8.11 -20.76 14.25
C GLU A 108 9.28 -20.58 15.20
N GLY A 109 10.07 -19.53 14.99
CA GLY A 109 11.33 -19.32 15.71
C GLY A 109 11.63 -17.84 15.92
N THR A 110 12.28 -17.55 17.03
CA THR A 110 12.75 -16.22 17.39
C THR A 110 14.16 -16.29 17.96
N HIS A 111 15.02 -15.34 17.60
CA HIS A 111 16.37 -15.23 18.16
C HIS A 111 16.68 -13.77 18.52
N LEU A 112 17.03 -13.53 19.77
CA LEU A 112 17.42 -12.21 20.27
C LEU A 112 18.94 -12.10 20.33
N ARG A 113 19.48 -11.01 19.79
CA ARG A 113 20.92 -10.71 19.86
C ARG A 113 21.16 -9.22 20.08
N SER A 114 22.17 -8.90 20.88
CA SER A 114 22.71 -7.56 20.99
C SER A 114 23.83 -7.40 19.96
N VAL A 115 23.93 -6.22 19.36
CA VAL A 115 24.97 -5.87 18.41
C VAL A 115 25.83 -4.79 19.03
N GLU A 116 27.04 -5.18 19.41
CA GLU A 116 28.07 -4.30 19.96
C GLU A 116 28.70 -3.45 18.84
N THR A 117 27.95 -2.45 18.38
CA THR A 117 28.44 -1.39 17.47
C THR A 117 28.28 -0.03 18.15
N GLU A 118 28.78 1.03 17.51
CA GLU A 118 28.66 2.41 18.01
C GLU A 118 27.20 2.83 18.32
N ASN A 119 26.22 2.13 17.73
CA ASN A 119 24.79 2.46 17.85
C ASN A 119 24.01 1.63 18.89
N ARG A 120 24.63 0.69 19.61
CA ARG A 120 24.01 -0.11 20.70
C ARG A 120 22.59 -0.60 20.36
N GLN A 121 22.52 -1.53 19.42
CA GLN A 121 21.25 -2.03 18.90
C GLN A 121 20.98 -3.45 19.41
N ALA A 122 19.73 -3.75 19.70
CA ALA A 122 19.25 -5.11 19.86
C ALA A 122 18.43 -5.49 18.62
N ILE A 123 18.57 -6.73 18.16
CA ILE A 123 17.87 -7.25 16.99
C ILE A 123 17.12 -8.52 17.39
N LEU A 124 15.85 -8.56 17.02
CA LEU A 124 15.02 -9.75 17.08
C LEU A 124 14.90 -10.35 15.68
N THR A 125 15.52 -11.50 15.46
CA THR A 125 15.26 -12.31 14.26
C THR A 125 13.98 -13.10 14.45
N ILE A 126 13.07 -13.03 13.49
CA ILE A 126 11.81 -13.78 13.48
C ILE A 126 11.78 -14.66 12.24
N GLN A 127 11.51 -15.94 12.43
CA GLN A 127 11.30 -16.93 11.39
C GLN A 127 9.89 -17.49 11.47
N GLY A 128 9.26 -17.71 10.32
CA GLY A 128 7.99 -18.41 10.24
C GLY A 128 7.37 -18.36 8.85
N PHE A 129 6.04 -18.29 8.80
CA PHE A 129 5.28 -18.34 7.55
C PHE A 129 4.22 -17.25 7.43
N LEU A 130 4.00 -16.84 6.20
CA LEU A 130 2.89 -16.01 5.77
C LEU A 130 1.81 -16.89 5.10
N PRO A 131 0.51 -16.57 5.28
CA PRO A 131 -0.56 -17.41 4.74
C PRO A 131 -0.52 -17.58 3.22
N THR A 132 -0.13 -16.53 2.49
CA THR A 132 0.05 -16.54 1.02
C THR A 132 1.21 -15.64 0.60
N PRO A 133 1.71 -15.72 -0.65
CA PRO A 133 2.83 -14.89 -1.11
C PRO A 133 2.48 -13.40 -1.28
N CYS A 134 1.19 -13.05 -1.29
CA CYS A 134 0.74 -11.65 -1.30
C CYS A 134 0.90 -10.97 0.06
N HIS A 135 0.92 -11.76 1.13
CA HIS A 135 1.06 -11.21 2.47
C HIS A 135 2.48 -10.65 2.60
N VAL A 136 2.60 -9.51 3.26
CA VAL A 136 3.88 -8.90 3.57
C VAL A 136 4.01 -8.83 5.09
N PHE A 137 5.13 -9.30 5.61
CA PHE A 137 5.44 -9.20 7.03
C PHE A 137 5.57 -7.72 7.46
N GLN A 138 5.04 -7.40 8.63
CA GLN A 138 5.22 -6.13 9.31
C GLN A 138 5.47 -6.37 10.80
N ALA A 139 6.24 -5.48 11.42
CA ALA A 139 6.45 -5.45 12.85
C ALA A 139 6.39 -4.01 13.38
N GLU A 140 5.69 -3.81 14.48
CA GLU A 140 5.68 -2.58 15.26
C GLU A 140 6.45 -2.83 16.56
N VAL A 141 7.40 -1.94 16.87
CA VAL A 141 8.22 -2.03 18.10
C VAL A 141 7.86 -0.86 19.00
N SER A 142 7.49 -1.15 20.25
CA SER A 142 7.25 -0.11 21.24
C SER A 142 8.56 0.52 21.73
N VAL A 143 8.48 1.75 22.22
CA VAL A 143 9.54 2.28 23.08
C VAL A 143 9.60 1.48 24.39
N PRO A 144 10.76 1.40 25.07
CA PRO A 144 10.85 0.81 26.40
C PRO A 144 9.91 1.50 27.39
N ASP A 145 9.14 0.71 28.14
CA ASP A 145 8.29 1.22 29.22
C ASP A 145 9.10 1.52 30.50
N SER A 146 8.41 1.91 31.58
CA SER A 146 9.03 2.21 32.89
C SER A 146 9.75 1.03 33.54
N SER A 147 9.51 -0.19 33.06
CA SER A 147 10.11 -1.44 33.51
C SER A 147 11.11 -2.00 32.49
N ASN A 148 11.50 -1.21 31.48
CA ASN A 148 12.31 -1.63 30.34
C ASN A 148 11.68 -2.76 29.50
N GLY A 149 10.35 -2.85 29.50
CA GLY A 149 9.59 -3.74 28.63
C GLY A 149 9.52 -3.19 27.21
N ILE A 150 9.83 -4.03 26.22
CA ILE A 150 9.67 -3.75 24.79
C ILE A 150 8.71 -4.77 24.20
N GLN A 151 7.62 -4.28 23.63
CA GLN A 151 6.61 -5.08 22.95
C GLN A 151 6.82 -4.99 21.45
N VAL A 152 6.94 -6.15 20.81
CA VAL A 152 6.97 -6.30 19.35
C VAL A 152 5.63 -6.88 18.92
N GLN A 153 4.95 -6.19 18.01
CA GLN A 153 3.71 -6.67 17.40
C GLN A 153 3.98 -7.02 15.94
N ALA A 154 4.03 -8.32 15.64
CA ALA A 154 4.23 -8.84 14.29
C ALA A 154 2.89 -9.28 13.67
N TYR A 155 2.66 -8.82 12.46
CA TYR A 155 1.45 -9.11 11.68
C TYR A 155 1.78 -9.17 10.19
N SER A 156 0.81 -9.58 9.39
CA SER A 156 0.91 -9.50 7.94
C SER A 156 -0.01 -8.42 7.39
N LEU A 157 0.35 -7.82 6.26
CA LEU A 157 -0.53 -6.98 5.47
C LEU A 157 -0.82 -7.68 4.15
N VAL A 158 -2.10 -7.75 3.76
CA VAL A 158 -2.53 -8.33 2.49
C VAL A 158 -3.40 -7.34 1.71
N PRO A 159 -3.16 -7.14 0.40
CA PRO A 159 -4.02 -6.29 -0.42
C PRO A 159 -5.44 -6.87 -0.52
N LEU A 160 -6.46 -6.05 -0.27
CA LEU A 160 -7.87 -6.46 -0.38
C LEU A 160 -8.34 -6.73 -1.83
N SER A 161 -7.63 -6.18 -2.82
CA SER A 161 -8.03 -6.21 -4.24
C SER A 161 -7.32 -7.28 -5.07
N GLN A 162 -6.41 -8.07 -4.49
CA GLN A 162 -5.65 -9.08 -5.22
C GLN A 162 -6.12 -10.50 -4.89
N ASN A 163 -6.32 -11.30 -5.94
CA ASN A 163 -6.49 -12.74 -5.80
C ASN A 163 -5.12 -13.36 -5.50
N CYS A 164 -4.99 -13.97 -4.33
CA CYS A 164 -3.74 -14.59 -3.90
C CYS A 164 -3.74 -16.08 -4.21
N VAL A 165 -2.59 -16.58 -4.63
CA VAL A 165 -2.40 -18.02 -4.75
C VAL A 165 -2.30 -18.63 -3.35
N ASP A 166 -2.94 -19.78 -3.16
CA ASP A 166 -2.92 -20.51 -1.89
C ASP A 166 -1.60 -21.28 -1.75
N ALA A 167 -0.54 -20.56 -1.41
CA ALA A 167 0.79 -21.11 -1.18
C ALA A 167 1.42 -20.46 0.05
N ILE A 168 1.76 -21.26 1.06
CA ILE A 168 2.44 -20.76 2.26
C ILE A 168 3.82 -20.23 1.85
N GLN A 169 4.23 -19.09 2.41
CA GLN A 169 5.50 -18.44 2.13
C GLN A 169 6.33 -18.31 3.40
N ASP A 170 7.48 -18.97 3.42
CA ASP A 170 8.46 -18.85 4.51
C ASP A 170 9.06 -17.44 4.52
N PHE A 171 9.36 -16.93 5.71
CA PHE A 171 10.12 -15.71 5.89
C PHE A 171 11.10 -15.85 7.07
N THR A 172 12.23 -15.15 6.94
CA THR A 172 13.15 -14.85 8.03
C THR A 172 13.49 -13.38 7.94
N THR A 173 13.31 -12.63 9.01
CA THR A 173 13.53 -11.19 9.02
C THR A 173 14.14 -10.72 10.33
N ASP A 174 14.95 -9.68 10.26
CA ASP A 174 15.52 -9.00 11.41
C ASP A 174 14.69 -7.76 11.73
N VAL A 175 14.19 -7.68 12.96
CA VAL A 175 13.46 -6.53 13.51
C VAL A 175 14.38 -5.79 14.47
N PRO A 176 14.92 -4.61 14.11
CA PRO A 176 15.68 -3.78 15.03
C PRO A 176 14.77 -3.28 16.15
N LEU A 177 15.20 -3.43 17.40
CA LEU A 177 14.44 -2.97 18.58
C LEU A 177 14.66 -1.49 18.90
N GLY A 178 15.37 -0.78 18.02
CA GLY A 178 15.76 0.62 18.19
C GLY A 178 17.15 0.80 18.80
N LEU A 179 17.52 2.06 19.03
CA LEU A 179 18.72 2.46 19.77
C LEU A 179 18.38 2.41 21.25
N LEU A 180 19.06 1.54 22.00
CA LEU A 180 18.76 1.30 23.41
C LEU A 180 19.90 1.83 24.29
N PRO A 181 19.60 2.61 25.35
CA PRO A 181 20.57 2.88 26.41
C PRO A 181 21.12 1.58 27.03
N THR A 182 22.30 1.67 27.65
CA THR A 182 22.87 0.55 28.42
C THR A 182 21.86 0.10 29.47
N GLY A 183 21.59 -1.21 29.52
CA GLY A 183 20.61 -1.77 30.45
C GLY A 183 20.11 -3.15 30.02
N THR A 184 19.19 -3.69 30.82
CA THR A 184 18.51 -4.96 30.54
C THR A 184 17.05 -4.70 30.20
N TYR A 185 16.59 -5.30 29.10
CA TYR A 185 15.25 -5.11 28.55
C TYR A 185 14.50 -6.43 28.48
N GLN A 186 13.20 -6.38 28.77
CA GLN A 186 12.29 -7.53 28.69
C GLN A 186 11.56 -7.48 27.34
N ILE A 187 11.71 -8.52 26.54
CA ILE A 187 11.16 -8.54 25.17
C ILE A 187 9.95 -9.46 25.11
N SER A 188 8.87 -8.96 24.51
CA SER A 188 7.69 -9.75 24.17
C SER A 188 7.34 -9.62 22.69
N LEU A 189 6.78 -10.67 22.09
CA LEU A 189 6.30 -10.72 20.72
C LEU A 189 4.86 -11.21 20.70
N ASN A 190 3.93 -10.42 20.18
CA ASN A 190 2.50 -10.74 20.16
C ASN A 190 2.00 -11.21 21.54
N ASP A 191 2.33 -10.44 22.58
CA ASP A 191 2.00 -10.67 23.99
C ASP A 191 2.66 -11.91 24.63
N LYS A 192 3.51 -12.62 23.89
CA LYS A 192 4.31 -13.73 24.40
C LYS A 192 5.69 -13.25 24.82
N TRP A 193 6.05 -13.48 26.08
CA TRP A 193 7.40 -13.22 26.57
C TRP A 193 8.44 -14.07 25.85
N LEU A 194 9.50 -13.44 25.35
CA LEU A 194 10.60 -14.09 24.63
C LEU A 194 11.86 -14.25 25.47
N GLY A 195 12.12 -13.30 26.37
CA GLY A 195 13.35 -13.30 27.15
C GLY A 195 13.80 -11.90 27.56
N GLU A 196 15.01 -11.85 28.12
CA GLU A 196 15.71 -10.62 28.44
C GLU A 196 16.94 -10.45 27.56
N ILE A 197 17.31 -9.21 27.29
CA ILE A 197 18.53 -8.86 26.57
C ILE A 197 19.26 -7.73 27.27
N SER A 198 20.57 -7.90 27.45
CA SER A 198 21.45 -6.86 27.99
C SER A 198 22.12 -6.11 26.85
N VAL A 199 21.95 -4.80 26.85
CA VAL A 199 22.63 -3.87 25.96
C VAL A 199 23.79 -3.25 26.74
N PRO A 200 25.05 -3.45 26.30
CA PRO A 200 26.23 -2.94 27.00
C PRO A 200 26.40 -1.42 26.88
#